data_AF-A0A7C1EEN7-F1
#
_entry.id   AF-A0A7C1EEN7-F1
#
_cell.length_a   1.000
_cell.length_b   1.000
_cell.length_c   1.000
_cell.angle_alpha   90.00
_cell.angle_beta   90.00
_cell.angle_gamma   90.00
#
_symmetry.space_group_name_H-M   'P 1'
#
loop_
_entity.id
_entity.type
_entity.pdbx_description
1 polymer ?
#
loop_
_entity_poly.entity_id
_entity_poly.type
_entity_poly.pdbx_seq_one_letter_code
_entity_poly.pdbx_strand_id
1 'polypeptide(L)'
;MPLQVIETTDPLANLIRFQTSAIYETIISLQVPLHRLKRHAEWIAAAEAALPPRFWQELNAIYVPFFKGGAFFELAVDYPDHDDMPGFISYVREMDPASFMFYVVGRIITREEITRLGMNAPLIREAVEAEGLECWCIKAPLEQILDNVPQFQRRLASLWEWYWDDFFSDQIEHIRPHWERGLDEKVNILERQGGQALWDHVTGKPSLPPPLPADHPFTDISFVPVYLTPKPVYLFYGYGNITVVYDTERTEARRDEIARAREEALDVLKALGDSTRLEIMRLIVRSDGQLHGKQIATKLNLSPSAVSRHLAQLKEAGLITEESPDNRTITYSAQTEVITGLPERILDYLYLG
;
A
#
# COMPACT_ATOMS: atom_id res chain seq x y z
N MET A 1 -25.02 3.95 -43.89
CA MET A 1 -23.66 3.48 -43.58
C MET A 1 -23.74 2.63 -42.32
N PRO A 2 -23.31 1.36 -42.36
CA PRO A 2 -23.17 0.60 -41.12
C PRO A 2 -22.07 1.25 -40.28
N LEU A 3 -22.34 1.40 -38.98
CA LEU A 3 -21.33 1.75 -37.99
C LEU A 3 -20.22 0.69 -38.07
N GLN A 4 -19.03 1.10 -38.52
CA GLN A 4 -17.83 0.32 -38.28
C GLN A 4 -17.64 0.28 -36.77
N VAL A 5 -17.99 -0.85 -36.16
CA VAL A 5 -17.40 -1.26 -34.90
C VAL A 5 -15.92 -1.45 -35.22
N ILE A 6 -15.10 -0.46 -34.89
CA ILE A 6 -13.67 -0.68 -34.83
C ILE A 6 -13.52 -1.61 -33.63
N GLU A 7 -13.45 -2.92 -33.88
CA GLU A 7 -12.78 -3.83 -32.96
C GLU A 7 -11.32 -3.41 -32.93
N THR A 8 -11.01 -2.36 -32.16
CA THR A 8 -9.69 -2.21 -31.58
C THR A 8 -9.56 -3.38 -30.62
N THR A 9 -9.11 -4.52 -31.12
CA THR A 9 -8.54 -5.57 -30.27
C THR A 9 -7.47 -4.90 -29.44
N ASP A 10 -7.80 -4.57 -28.20
CA ASP A 10 -6.83 -4.04 -27.25
C ASP A 10 -5.75 -5.12 -27.08
N PRO A 11 -4.55 -4.92 -27.65
CA PRO A 11 -3.52 -5.97 -27.64
C PRO A 11 -3.11 -6.32 -26.21
N LEU A 12 -3.29 -5.39 -25.27
CA LEU A 12 -2.99 -5.60 -23.86
C LEU A 12 -3.98 -6.59 -23.22
N ALA A 13 -5.25 -6.56 -23.62
CA ALA A 13 -6.27 -7.47 -23.10
C ALA A 13 -5.91 -8.95 -23.34
N ASN A 14 -5.24 -9.25 -24.45
CA ASN A 14 -4.82 -10.63 -24.78
C ASN A 14 -3.71 -11.16 -23.87
N LEU A 15 -2.91 -10.29 -23.26
CA LEU A 15 -1.83 -10.65 -22.34
C LEU A 15 -2.33 -10.82 -20.90
N ILE A 16 -3.51 -10.29 -20.58
CA ILE A 16 -4.00 -10.22 -19.20
C ILE A 16 -4.54 -11.57 -18.72
N ARG A 17 -4.11 -11.98 -17.53
CA ARG A 17 -4.59 -13.13 -16.79
C ARG A 17 -4.92 -12.70 -15.37
N PHE A 18 -5.88 -13.38 -14.77
CA PHE A 18 -6.23 -13.21 -13.36
C PHE A 18 -5.89 -14.49 -12.62
N GLN A 19 -5.27 -14.38 -11.45
CA GLN A 19 -4.94 -15.52 -10.60
C GLN A 19 -5.07 -15.12 -9.13
N THR A 20 -5.53 -16.03 -8.28
CA THR A 20 -5.38 -15.89 -6.83
C THR A 20 -4.01 -16.37 -6.39
N SER A 21 -3.56 -15.97 -5.19
CA SER A 21 -2.28 -16.43 -4.64
C SER A 21 -2.28 -16.36 -3.13
N ALA A 22 -2.44 -17.53 -2.49
CA ALA A 22 -2.21 -17.66 -1.06
C ALA A 22 -0.77 -17.26 -0.69
N ILE A 23 0.20 -17.52 -1.57
CA ILE A 23 1.60 -17.14 -1.36
C ILE A 23 1.75 -15.62 -1.23
N TYR A 24 1.25 -14.86 -2.21
CA TYR A 24 1.39 -13.41 -2.20
C TYR A 24 0.67 -12.79 -1.01
N GLU A 25 -0.54 -13.25 -0.71
CA GLU A 25 -1.25 -12.80 0.48
C GLU A 25 -0.43 -13.06 1.76
N THR A 26 0.11 -14.27 1.92
CA THR A 26 0.88 -14.67 3.11
C THR A 26 2.14 -13.81 3.29
N ILE A 27 2.96 -13.67 2.25
CA ILE A 27 4.24 -12.97 2.39
C ILE A 27 4.08 -11.46 2.46
N ILE A 28 3.02 -10.89 1.88
CA ILE A 28 2.71 -9.46 1.91
C ILE A 28 2.04 -9.05 3.22
N SER A 29 1.16 -9.88 3.79
CA SER A 29 0.44 -9.59 5.04
C SER A 29 1.38 -9.35 6.23
N LEU A 30 2.57 -9.95 6.21
CA LEU A 30 3.65 -9.68 7.17
C LEU A 30 4.14 -8.22 7.17
N GLN A 31 3.86 -7.43 6.12
CA GLN A 31 4.13 -5.99 6.14
C GLN A 31 3.09 -5.20 6.94
N VAL A 32 1.85 -5.67 7.04
CA VAL A 32 0.74 -4.94 7.66
C VAL A 32 1.10 -4.46 9.08
N PRO A 33 1.57 -5.29 10.02
CA PRO A 33 1.95 -4.83 11.36
C PRO A 33 3.23 -3.96 11.36
N LEU A 34 4.05 -4.04 10.31
CA LEU A 34 5.23 -3.18 10.13
C LEU A 34 4.86 -1.79 9.58
N HIS A 35 3.61 -1.58 9.18
CA HIS A 35 3.06 -0.30 8.77
C HIS A 35 2.15 0.27 9.87
N ARG A 36 2.25 1.58 10.12
CA ARG A 36 1.44 2.26 11.14
C ARG A 36 0.10 2.74 10.56
N LEU A 37 -0.55 1.90 9.76
CA LEU A 37 -1.90 2.17 9.26
C LEU A 37 -2.89 1.54 10.23
N LYS A 38 -4.04 2.17 10.47
CA LYS A 38 -5.11 1.61 11.32
C LYS A 38 -5.95 0.54 10.62
N ARG A 39 -5.63 0.22 9.37
CA ARG A 39 -6.30 -0.82 8.60
C ARG A 39 -6.00 -2.20 9.20
N HIS A 40 -6.98 -3.11 9.13
CA HIS A 40 -6.85 -4.49 9.60
C HIS A 40 -6.48 -4.62 11.10
N ALA A 41 -6.87 -3.66 11.94
CA ALA A 41 -6.48 -3.62 13.35
C ALA A 41 -6.88 -4.88 14.14
N GLU A 42 -8.06 -5.44 13.88
CA GLU A 42 -8.52 -6.68 14.52
C GLU A 42 -7.65 -7.88 14.12
N TRP A 43 -7.28 -7.97 12.84
CA TRP A 43 -6.40 -9.01 12.34
C TRP A 43 -4.98 -8.88 12.90
N ILE A 44 -4.46 -7.64 13.01
CA ILE A 44 -3.15 -7.37 13.63
C ILE A 44 -3.18 -7.84 15.09
N ALA A 45 -4.22 -7.48 15.85
CA ALA A 45 -4.36 -7.90 17.24
C ALA A 45 -4.43 -9.43 17.39
N ALA A 46 -5.10 -10.12 16.46
CA ALA A 46 -5.14 -11.58 16.42
C ALA A 46 -3.74 -12.18 16.15
N ALA A 47 -2.99 -11.62 15.18
CA ALA A 47 -1.63 -12.05 14.88
C ALA A 47 -0.70 -11.85 16.09
N GLU A 48 -0.76 -10.69 16.74
CA GLU A 48 0.03 -10.38 17.95
C GLU A 48 -0.29 -11.29 19.13
N ALA A 49 -1.55 -11.74 19.25
CA ALA A 49 -1.96 -12.70 20.27
C ALA A 49 -1.49 -14.13 19.99
N ALA A 50 -1.48 -14.54 18.71
CA ALA A 50 -1.07 -15.88 18.30
C ALA A 50 0.46 -16.07 18.28
N LEU A 51 1.21 -15.04 17.86
CA LEU A 51 2.64 -15.15 17.58
C LEU A 51 3.50 -14.60 18.72
N PRO A 52 4.47 -15.36 19.24
CA PRO A 52 5.25 -14.93 20.42
C PRO A 52 6.27 -13.83 20.06
N PRO A 53 6.78 -13.07 21.05
CA PRO A 53 7.71 -11.94 20.82
C PRO A 53 8.94 -12.26 19.94
N ARG A 54 9.46 -13.49 20.03
CA ARG A 54 10.59 -13.96 19.20
C ARG A 54 10.27 -14.02 17.70
N PHE A 55 9.01 -14.26 17.32
CA PHE A 55 8.57 -14.19 15.93
C PHE A 55 8.73 -12.77 15.39
N TRP A 56 8.22 -11.80 16.13
CA TRP A 56 8.29 -10.39 15.77
C TRP A 56 9.72 -9.86 15.68
N GLN A 57 10.62 -10.34 16.55
CA GLN A 57 12.05 -10.03 16.46
C GLN A 57 12.66 -10.55 15.16
N GLU A 58 12.35 -11.79 14.78
CA GLU A 58 12.86 -12.39 13.53
C GLU A 58 12.25 -11.71 12.29
N LEU A 59 10.95 -11.44 12.31
CA LEU A 59 10.28 -10.66 11.26
C LEU A 59 10.96 -9.30 11.09
N ASN A 60 11.20 -8.55 12.18
CA ASN A 60 11.88 -7.26 12.09
C ASN A 60 13.30 -7.41 11.51
N ALA A 61 14.04 -8.44 11.89
CA ALA A 61 15.39 -8.67 11.38
C ALA A 61 15.43 -9.01 9.88
N ILE A 62 14.46 -9.79 9.39
CA ILE A 62 14.44 -10.27 7.98
C ILE A 62 13.68 -9.32 7.06
N TYR A 63 12.58 -8.72 7.50
CA TYR A 63 11.73 -7.91 6.61
C TYR A 63 12.17 -6.45 6.59
N VAL A 64 12.34 -5.80 7.74
CA VAL A 64 12.49 -4.33 7.81
C VAL A 64 13.65 -3.80 6.97
N PRO A 65 14.87 -4.38 7.00
CA PRO A 65 15.99 -3.89 6.19
C PRO A 65 15.79 -4.07 4.68
N PHE A 66 14.87 -4.97 4.28
CA PHE A 66 14.64 -5.40 2.91
C PHE A 66 13.29 -4.89 2.40
N PHE A 67 13.02 -3.61 2.63
CA PHE A 67 11.77 -2.92 2.27
C PHE A 67 10.53 -3.57 2.88
N LYS A 68 10.66 -4.01 4.13
CA LYS A 68 9.62 -4.77 4.84
C LYS A 68 9.25 -6.04 4.06
N GLY A 69 10.24 -6.75 3.52
CA GLY A 69 10.04 -7.97 2.74
C GLY A 69 9.81 -7.76 1.24
N GLY A 70 9.72 -6.50 0.77
CA GLY A 70 9.57 -6.17 -0.66
C GLY A 70 10.61 -6.81 -1.57
N ALA A 71 11.83 -7.07 -1.08
CA ALA A 71 12.88 -7.74 -1.85
C ALA A 71 12.62 -9.23 -2.13
N PHE A 72 11.62 -9.85 -1.49
CA PHE A 72 11.40 -11.29 -1.55
C PHE A 72 10.17 -11.68 -2.38
N PHE A 73 9.35 -10.73 -2.81
CA PHE A 73 8.09 -11.03 -3.50
C PHE A 73 8.31 -11.62 -4.89
N GLU A 74 9.42 -11.31 -5.56
CA GLU A 74 9.74 -11.89 -6.86
C GLU A 74 10.11 -13.37 -6.79
N LEU A 75 10.40 -13.93 -5.61
CA LEU A 75 10.68 -15.37 -5.45
C LEU A 75 9.49 -16.25 -5.87
N ALA A 76 8.27 -15.72 -5.81
CA ALA A 76 7.06 -16.42 -6.18
C ALA A 76 6.72 -16.34 -7.67
N VAL A 77 7.40 -15.50 -8.46
CA VAL A 77 7.00 -15.17 -9.84
C VAL A 77 6.96 -16.39 -10.76
N ASP A 78 7.93 -17.30 -10.64
CA ASP A 78 8.03 -18.50 -11.48
C ASP A 78 7.56 -19.78 -10.74
N TYR A 79 6.97 -19.64 -9.55
CA TYR A 79 6.42 -20.79 -8.82
C TYR A 79 5.03 -21.14 -9.37
N PRO A 80 4.77 -22.39 -9.80
CA PRO A 80 3.60 -22.71 -10.61
C PRO A 80 2.28 -22.80 -9.83
N ASP A 81 2.33 -23.17 -8.54
CA ASP A 81 1.14 -23.38 -7.72
C ASP A 81 1.01 -22.28 -6.66
N HIS A 82 0.28 -21.22 -6.97
CA HIS A 82 0.16 -20.07 -6.08
C HIS A 82 -0.69 -20.32 -4.82
N ASP A 83 -1.31 -21.49 -4.69
CA ASP A 83 -2.07 -21.90 -3.52
C ASP A 83 -1.28 -22.87 -2.60
N ASP A 84 -0.16 -23.43 -3.05
CA ASP A 84 0.71 -24.33 -2.27
C ASP A 84 1.81 -23.57 -1.51
N MET A 85 1.43 -22.94 -0.40
CA MET A 85 2.41 -22.24 0.46
C MET A 85 3.50 -23.18 1.04
N PRO A 86 3.20 -24.39 1.55
CA PRO A 86 4.24 -25.32 2.02
C PRO A 86 5.23 -25.76 0.93
N GLY A 87 4.74 -26.02 -0.28
CA GLY A 87 5.58 -26.32 -1.44
C GLY A 87 6.44 -25.13 -1.84
N PHE A 88 5.88 -23.92 -1.83
CA PHE A 88 6.63 -22.68 -2.10
C PHE A 88 7.77 -22.44 -1.10
N ILE A 89 7.49 -22.65 0.20
CA ILE A 89 8.51 -22.55 1.25
C ILE A 89 9.66 -23.54 0.98
N SER A 90 9.33 -24.77 0.62
CA SER A 90 10.31 -25.80 0.27
C SER A 90 11.11 -25.42 -0.97
N TYR A 91 10.43 -24.91 -2.01
CA TYR A 91 11.05 -24.40 -3.23
C TYR A 91 12.08 -23.31 -2.94
N VAL A 92 11.74 -22.30 -2.13
CA VAL A 92 12.69 -21.22 -1.77
C VAL A 92 13.84 -21.70 -0.89
N ARG A 93 13.57 -22.67 0.00
CA ARG A 93 14.57 -23.29 0.88
C ARG A 93 15.62 -24.09 0.11
N GLU A 94 15.21 -24.74 -0.97
CA GLU A 94 16.06 -25.61 -1.82
C GLU A 94 16.64 -24.88 -3.04
N MET A 95 16.16 -23.67 -3.32
CA MET A 95 16.63 -22.84 -4.43
C MET A 95 18.14 -22.62 -4.36
N ASP A 96 18.82 -22.75 -5.49
CA ASP A 96 20.25 -22.48 -5.55
C ASP A 96 20.53 -20.98 -5.25
N PRO A 97 21.69 -20.65 -4.62
CA PRO A 97 21.98 -19.28 -4.21
C PRO A 97 21.95 -18.24 -5.34
N ALA A 98 22.35 -18.61 -6.57
CA ALA A 98 22.38 -17.67 -7.68
C ALA A 98 20.95 -17.36 -8.16
N SER A 99 20.08 -18.36 -8.24
CA SER A 99 18.65 -18.17 -8.50
C SER A 99 17.97 -17.37 -7.40
N PHE A 100 18.31 -17.61 -6.12
CA PHE A 100 17.76 -16.81 -5.02
C PHE A 100 18.14 -15.33 -5.17
N MET A 101 19.42 -15.06 -5.43
CA MET A 101 19.89 -13.69 -5.64
C MET A 101 19.31 -13.05 -6.90
N PHE A 102 19.10 -13.83 -7.96
CA PHE A 102 18.45 -13.38 -9.18
C PHE A 102 17.07 -12.77 -8.91
N TYR A 103 16.23 -13.41 -8.11
CA TYR A 103 14.94 -12.82 -7.71
C TYR A 103 15.10 -11.66 -6.71
N VAL A 104 16.01 -11.77 -5.74
CA VAL A 104 16.24 -10.71 -4.73
C VAL A 104 16.67 -9.38 -5.37
N VAL A 105 17.42 -9.43 -6.48
CA VAL A 105 17.83 -8.23 -7.22
C VAL A 105 16.87 -7.85 -8.36
N GLY A 106 15.64 -8.37 -8.33
CA GLY A 106 14.59 -8.02 -9.29
C GLY A 106 14.86 -8.52 -10.72
N ARG A 107 15.65 -9.59 -10.86
CA ARG A 107 16.01 -10.24 -12.12
C ARG A 107 16.76 -9.35 -13.12
N ILE A 108 17.30 -8.21 -12.65
CA ILE A 108 17.95 -7.20 -13.48
C ILE A 108 19.22 -7.73 -14.16
N ILE A 109 20.04 -8.47 -13.40
CA ILE A 109 21.23 -9.17 -13.92
C ILE A 109 20.98 -10.68 -13.92
N THR A 110 21.66 -11.43 -14.80
CA THR A 110 21.39 -12.86 -14.96
C THR A 110 22.02 -13.72 -13.85
N ARG A 111 21.55 -14.98 -13.73
CA ARG A 111 22.10 -15.96 -12.78
C ARG A 111 23.58 -16.26 -13.06
N GLU A 112 23.95 -16.33 -14.33
CA GLU A 112 25.33 -16.53 -14.80
C GLU A 112 26.21 -15.35 -14.40
N GLU A 113 25.71 -14.13 -14.53
CA GLU A 113 26.42 -12.93 -14.12
C GLU A 113 26.61 -12.86 -12.62
N ILE A 114 25.57 -13.12 -11.82
CA ILE A 114 25.66 -13.20 -10.36
C ILE A 114 26.75 -14.21 -9.94
N THR A 115 26.77 -15.38 -10.60
CA THR A 115 27.78 -16.42 -10.36
C THR A 115 29.18 -15.95 -10.74
N ARG A 116 29.33 -15.29 -11.90
CA ARG A 116 30.60 -14.72 -12.40
C ARG A 116 31.16 -13.64 -11.46
N LEU A 117 30.29 -12.84 -10.86
CA LEU A 117 30.64 -11.81 -9.87
C LEU A 117 30.99 -12.41 -8.49
N GLY A 118 30.90 -13.74 -8.33
CA GLY A 118 31.32 -14.45 -7.14
C GLY A 118 30.46 -14.15 -5.92
N MET A 119 29.17 -13.86 -6.10
CA MET A 119 28.23 -13.54 -5.01
C MET A 119 28.70 -12.35 -4.16
N ASN A 120 29.38 -11.38 -4.77
CA ASN A 120 29.97 -10.23 -4.07
C ASN A 120 29.03 -9.02 -4.10
N ALA A 121 28.64 -8.51 -2.93
CA ALA A 121 27.62 -7.47 -2.82
C ALA A 121 27.98 -6.15 -3.55
N PRO A 122 29.18 -5.57 -3.37
CA PRO A 122 29.61 -4.41 -4.16
C PRO A 122 29.55 -4.61 -5.68
N LEU A 123 30.03 -5.76 -6.18
CA LEU A 123 30.06 -6.04 -7.62
C LEU A 123 28.66 -6.26 -8.20
N ILE A 124 27.78 -6.95 -7.45
CA ILE A 124 26.37 -7.12 -7.82
C ILE A 124 25.66 -5.75 -7.85
N ARG A 125 25.92 -4.89 -6.86
CA ARG A 125 25.37 -3.54 -6.81
C ARG A 125 25.79 -2.73 -8.04
N GLU A 126 27.08 -2.72 -8.36
CA GLU A 126 27.61 -2.02 -9.54
C GLU A 126 27.01 -2.56 -10.85
N ALA A 127 26.86 -3.88 -10.98
CA ALA A 127 26.28 -4.50 -12.18
C ALA A 127 24.79 -4.13 -12.34
N VAL A 128 24.00 -4.15 -11.26
CA VAL A 128 22.59 -3.74 -11.30
C VAL A 128 22.45 -2.25 -11.59
N GLU A 129 23.31 -1.40 -11.02
CA GLU A 129 23.32 0.05 -11.32
C GLU A 129 23.68 0.35 -12.78
N ALA A 130 24.55 -0.46 -13.38
CA ALA A 130 24.98 -0.30 -14.77
C ALA A 130 23.85 -0.51 -15.79
N GLU A 131 22.81 -1.29 -15.44
CA GLU A 131 21.60 -1.46 -16.26
C GLU A 131 20.73 -0.20 -16.32
N GLY A 132 21.00 0.81 -15.47
CA GLY A 132 20.30 2.10 -15.48
C GLY A 132 18.83 2.03 -15.03
N LEU A 133 18.42 0.90 -14.45
CA LEU A 133 17.10 0.72 -13.86
C LEU A 133 17.09 1.17 -12.40
N GLU A 134 16.03 1.86 -11.98
CA GLU A 134 15.85 2.19 -10.58
C GLU A 134 15.50 0.93 -9.78
N CYS A 135 16.50 0.29 -9.15
CA CYS A 135 16.25 -0.80 -8.23
C CYS A 135 16.34 -0.36 -6.77
N TRP A 136 15.30 -0.65 -6.01
CA TRP A 136 15.36 -0.52 -4.55
C TRP A 136 16.19 -1.65 -3.94
N CYS A 137 16.19 -2.84 -4.55
CA CYS A 137 16.92 -4.03 -4.09
C CYS A 137 18.38 -3.75 -3.65
N ILE A 138 19.10 -2.92 -4.40
CA ILE A 138 20.51 -2.59 -4.13
C ILE A 138 20.73 -1.60 -2.98
N LYS A 139 19.67 -0.92 -2.53
CA LYS A 139 19.69 -0.06 -1.32
C LYS A 139 19.52 -0.89 -0.05
N ALA A 140 19.09 -2.15 -0.16
CA ALA A 140 19.06 -3.08 0.97
C ALA A 140 20.48 -3.55 1.33
N PRO A 141 20.72 -4.00 2.58
CA PRO A 141 22.02 -4.50 2.99
C PRO A 141 22.25 -5.92 2.42
N LEU A 142 22.54 -6.01 1.12
CA LEU A 142 22.75 -7.28 0.41
C LEU A 142 23.84 -8.14 1.04
N GLU A 143 24.81 -7.53 1.72
CA GLU A 143 25.88 -8.19 2.48
C GLU A 143 25.28 -9.17 3.51
N GLN A 144 24.18 -8.82 4.18
CA GLN A 144 23.52 -9.70 5.16
C GLN A 144 22.96 -10.99 4.53
N ILE A 145 22.61 -10.96 3.25
CA ILE A 145 22.17 -12.15 2.50
C ILE A 145 23.40 -12.90 2.00
N LEU A 146 24.31 -12.18 1.35
CA LEU A 146 25.45 -12.74 0.61
C LEU A 146 26.54 -13.33 1.49
N ASP A 147 26.66 -12.90 2.76
CA ASP A 147 27.57 -13.50 3.74
C ASP A 147 27.33 -15.01 3.90
N ASN A 148 26.07 -15.44 3.88
CA ASN A 148 25.68 -16.85 3.90
C ASN A 148 24.27 -17.04 3.33
N VAL A 149 24.16 -17.10 2.01
CA VAL A 149 22.88 -17.20 1.31
C VAL A 149 22.05 -18.41 1.77
N PRO A 150 22.60 -19.64 1.87
CA PRO A 150 21.83 -20.78 2.37
C PRO A 150 21.31 -20.61 3.79
N GLN A 151 22.06 -19.94 4.68
CA GLN A 151 21.58 -19.65 6.03
C GLN A 151 20.46 -18.59 6.01
N PHE A 152 20.60 -17.53 5.22
CA PHE A 152 19.56 -16.51 5.08
C PHE A 152 18.27 -17.11 4.50
N GLN A 153 18.37 -17.90 3.43
CA GLN A 153 17.25 -18.64 2.83
C GLN A 153 16.51 -19.50 3.85
N ARG A 154 17.25 -20.30 4.65
CA ARG A 154 16.65 -21.12 5.71
C ARG A 154 15.91 -20.27 6.73
N ARG A 155 16.46 -19.14 7.14
CA ARG A 155 15.80 -18.23 8.10
C ARG A 155 14.52 -17.63 7.52
N LEU A 156 14.56 -17.14 6.29
CA LEU A 156 13.40 -16.60 5.59
C LEU A 156 12.29 -17.65 5.42
N ALA A 157 12.65 -18.84 4.93
CA ALA A 157 11.71 -19.94 4.76
C ALA A 157 11.11 -20.40 6.10
N SER A 158 11.93 -20.46 7.16
CA SER A 158 11.44 -20.83 8.51
C SER A 158 10.51 -19.76 9.10
N LEU A 159 10.76 -18.47 8.81
CA LEU A 159 9.86 -17.40 9.22
C LEU A 159 8.48 -17.55 8.56
N TRP A 160 8.45 -17.85 7.25
CA TRP A 160 7.20 -18.08 6.52
C TRP A 160 6.47 -19.33 6.96
N GLU A 161 7.19 -20.44 7.15
CA GLU A 161 6.64 -21.69 7.68
C GLU A 161 6.01 -21.48 9.05
N TRP A 162 6.74 -20.83 9.96
CA TRP A 162 6.23 -20.52 11.29
C TRP A 162 4.97 -19.64 11.23
N TYR A 163 4.98 -18.62 10.38
CA TYR A 163 3.82 -17.74 10.21
C TYR A 163 2.59 -18.47 9.65
N TRP A 164 2.82 -19.32 8.65
CA TRP A 164 1.78 -20.10 7.99
C TRP A 164 1.13 -21.11 8.94
N ASP A 165 1.95 -21.88 9.64
CA ASP A 165 1.50 -22.97 10.52
C ASP A 165 0.82 -22.45 11.79
N ASP A 166 1.37 -21.42 12.44
CA ASP A 166 0.86 -20.96 13.73
C ASP A 166 -0.28 -19.93 13.62
N PHE A 167 -0.53 -19.35 12.43
CA PHE A 167 -1.52 -18.28 12.29
C PHE A 167 -2.21 -18.16 10.93
N PHE A 168 -1.44 -18.09 9.82
CA PHE A 168 -2.00 -17.53 8.58
C PHE A 168 -2.86 -18.51 7.76
N SER A 169 -2.55 -19.81 7.81
CA SER A 169 -3.28 -20.83 7.04
C SER A 169 -4.79 -20.81 7.31
N ASP A 170 -5.21 -20.62 8.56
CA ASP A 170 -6.62 -20.52 8.98
C ASP A 170 -7.32 -19.25 8.48
N GLN A 171 -6.58 -18.26 7.99
CA GLN A 171 -7.14 -16.98 7.51
C GLN A 171 -7.63 -17.06 6.06
N ILE A 172 -7.14 -18.01 5.26
CA ILE A 172 -7.37 -18.07 3.80
C ILE A 172 -8.85 -18.08 3.45
N GLU A 173 -9.64 -18.90 4.13
CA GLU A 173 -11.08 -19.01 3.83
C GLU A 173 -11.86 -17.73 4.16
N HIS A 174 -11.39 -16.94 5.13
CA HIS A 174 -11.98 -15.64 5.45
C HIS A 174 -11.57 -14.56 4.44
N ILE A 175 -10.41 -14.70 3.82
CA ILE A 175 -9.87 -13.74 2.86
C ILE A 175 -10.40 -13.99 1.44
N ARG A 176 -10.64 -15.25 1.05
CA ARG A 176 -11.10 -15.65 -0.29
C ARG A 176 -12.26 -14.80 -0.86
N PRO A 177 -13.33 -14.48 -0.09
CA PRO A 177 -14.41 -13.63 -0.58
C PRO A 177 -13.98 -12.18 -0.92
N HIS A 178 -12.87 -11.69 -0.37
CA HIS A 178 -12.29 -10.40 -0.75
C HIS A 178 -11.57 -10.48 -2.09
N TRP A 179 -10.83 -11.57 -2.34
CA TRP A 179 -10.20 -11.82 -3.63
C TRP A 179 -11.21 -11.95 -4.76
N GLU A 180 -12.25 -12.76 -4.56
CA GLU A 180 -13.31 -12.99 -5.56
C GLU A 180 -13.97 -11.67 -5.95
N ARG A 181 -14.39 -10.86 -4.98
CA ARG A 181 -14.97 -9.53 -5.25
C ARG A 181 -13.99 -8.60 -5.98
N GLY A 182 -12.73 -8.61 -5.59
CA GLY A 182 -11.69 -7.83 -6.26
C GLY A 182 -11.52 -8.26 -7.72
N LEU A 183 -11.42 -9.56 -7.99
CA LEU A 183 -11.33 -10.10 -9.34
C LEU A 183 -12.55 -9.76 -10.18
N ASP A 184 -13.75 -9.99 -9.67
CA ASP A 184 -15.00 -9.71 -10.38
C ASP A 184 -15.07 -8.24 -10.83
N GLU A 185 -14.71 -7.30 -9.97
CA GLU A 185 -14.67 -5.87 -10.32
C GLU A 185 -13.67 -5.60 -11.45
N LYS A 186 -12.47 -6.19 -11.40
CA LYS A 186 -11.40 -5.93 -12.37
C LYS A 186 -11.63 -6.65 -13.70
N VAL A 187 -12.23 -7.85 -13.67
CA VAL A 187 -12.73 -8.54 -14.86
C VAL A 187 -13.80 -7.70 -15.55
N ASN A 188 -14.76 -7.13 -14.80
CA ASN A 188 -15.77 -6.25 -15.37
C ASN A 188 -15.17 -5.01 -16.05
N ILE A 189 -14.08 -4.44 -15.51
CA ILE A 189 -13.37 -3.32 -16.14
C ILE A 189 -12.72 -3.78 -17.46
N LEU A 190 -12.02 -4.91 -17.44
CA LEU A 190 -11.39 -5.49 -18.63
C LEU A 190 -12.42 -5.71 -19.76
N GLU A 191 -13.55 -6.33 -19.44
CA GLU A 191 -14.60 -6.65 -20.40
C GLU A 191 -15.30 -5.40 -20.97
N ARG A 192 -15.50 -4.36 -20.15
CA ARG A 192 -16.25 -3.15 -20.54
C ARG A 192 -15.38 -2.08 -21.19
N GLN A 193 -14.12 -1.96 -20.78
CA GLN A 193 -13.26 -0.81 -21.08
C GLN A 193 -11.91 -1.19 -21.70
N GLY A 194 -11.53 -2.48 -21.69
CA GLY A 194 -10.27 -2.97 -22.26
C GLY A 194 -9.14 -3.10 -21.24
N GLY A 195 -8.04 -3.71 -21.68
CA GLY A 195 -6.82 -3.94 -20.92
C GLY A 195 -6.09 -2.66 -20.55
N GLN A 196 -6.05 -1.65 -21.42
CA GLN A 196 -5.43 -0.35 -21.09
C GLN A 196 -6.17 0.33 -19.94
N ALA A 197 -7.51 0.32 -19.97
CA ALA A 197 -8.32 0.89 -18.90
C ALA A 197 -8.12 0.13 -17.58
N LEU A 198 -8.03 -1.20 -17.62
CA LEU A 198 -7.71 -2.00 -16.42
C LEU A 198 -6.32 -1.64 -15.87
N TRP A 199 -5.31 -1.58 -16.74
CA TRP A 199 -3.93 -1.25 -16.36
C TRP A 199 -3.87 0.13 -15.68
N ASP A 200 -4.44 1.15 -16.31
CA ASP A 200 -4.47 2.51 -15.77
C ASP A 200 -5.22 2.54 -14.43
N HIS A 201 -6.37 1.86 -14.36
CA HIS A 201 -7.19 1.80 -13.15
C HIS A 201 -6.46 1.17 -11.97
N VAL A 202 -5.82 0.01 -12.17
CA VAL A 202 -5.17 -0.74 -11.10
C VAL A 202 -3.83 -0.09 -10.75
N THR A 203 -2.96 0.11 -11.74
CA THR A 203 -1.56 0.52 -11.51
C THR A 203 -1.37 2.02 -11.35
N GLY A 204 -2.30 2.85 -11.85
CA GLY A 204 -2.15 4.30 -11.94
C GLY A 204 -1.05 4.75 -12.91
N LYS A 205 -0.51 3.84 -13.74
CA LYS A 205 0.56 4.13 -14.71
C LYS A 205 -0.01 4.23 -16.12
N PRO A 206 0.45 5.18 -16.96
CA PRO A 206 -0.10 5.39 -18.30
C PRO A 206 0.36 4.35 -19.34
N SER A 207 1.40 3.57 -19.04
CA SER A 207 1.96 2.57 -19.96
C SER A 207 2.67 1.44 -19.21
N LEU A 208 2.89 0.33 -19.91
CA LEU A 208 3.78 -0.74 -19.45
C LEU A 208 5.21 -0.22 -19.25
N PRO A 209 5.98 -0.82 -18.32
CA PRO A 209 7.43 -0.59 -18.25
C PRO A 209 8.13 -1.09 -19.53
N PRO A 210 9.37 -0.66 -19.82
CA PRO A 210 10.14 -1.26 -20.89
C PRO A 210 10.39 -2.75 -20.60
N PRO A 211 10.45 -3.62 -21.63
CA PRO A 211 10.84 -5.02 -21.46
C PRO A 211 12.21 -5.17 -20.80
N LEU A 212 12.35 -6.21 -19.98
CA LEU A 212 13.59 -6.56 -19.30
C LEU A 212 13.79 -8.07 -19.44
N PRO A 213 14.85 -8.58 -20.11
CA PRO A 213 15.73 -7.83 -20.99
C PRO A 213 14.97 -7.23 -22.20
N ALA A 214 15.58 -6.25 -22.87
CA ALA A 214 14.91 -5.47 -23.93
C ALA A 214 14.42 -6.30 -25.13
N ASP A 215 15.00 -7.49 -25.34
CA ASP A 215 14.65 -8.44 -26.39
C ASP A 215 13.57 -9.47 -25.96
N HIS A 216 13.05 -9.38 -24.74
CA HIS A 216 11.98 -10.24 -24.21
C HIS A 216 10.65 -9.49 -24.11
N PRO A 217 9.85 -9.42 -25.20
CA PRO A 217 8.55 -8.76 -25.14
C PRO A 217 7.61 -9.46 -24.16
N PHE A 218 6.67 -8.70 -23.56
CA PHE A 218 5.70 -9.26 -22.64
C PHE A 218 4.76 -10.24 -23.35
N THR A 219 4.59 -11.41 -22.76
CA THR A 219 3.66 -12.46 -23.19
C THR A 219 2.48 -12.58 -22.23
N ASP A 220 2.70 -12.26 -20.95
CA ASP A 220 1.72 -12.49 -19.90
C ASP A 220 1.75 -11.38 -18.83
N ILE A 221 0.55 -10.95 -18.41
CA ILE A 221 0.35 -9.97 -17.36
C ILE A 221 -0.64 -10.53 -16.34
N SER A 222 -0.13 -10.98 -15.21
CA SER A 222 -0.94 -11.57 -14.14
C SER A 222 -1.39 -10.51 -13.14
N PHE A 223 -2.70 -10.36 -12.98
CA PHE A 223 -3.33 -9.54 -11.95
C PHE A 223 -3.69 -10.44 -10.76
N VAL A 224 -3.07 -10.15 -9.61
CA VAL A 224 -3.21 -10.92 -8.37
C VAL A 224 -3.85 -10.06 -7.28
N PRO A 225 -5.07 -10.38 -6.81
CA PRO A 225 -5.69 -9.67 -5.71
C PRO A 225 -4.99 -10.02 -4.39
N VAL A 226 -4.82 -9.02 -3.51
CA VAL A 226 -4.49 -9.22 -2.09
C VAL A 226 -5.36 -8.35 -1.19
N TYR A 227 -5.66 -8.79 0.02
CA TYR A 227 -6.50 -8.05 0.97
C TYR A 227 -5.69 -7.40 2.10
N LEU A 228 -4.78 -8.17 2.69
CA LEU A 228 -3.91 -7.76 3.79
C LEU A 228 -2.64 -7.11 3.24
N THR A 229 -2.78 -5.90 2.72
CA THR A 229 -1.66 -5.14 2.16
C THR A 229 -1.62 -3.69 2.69
N PRO A 230 -0.44 -3.13 2.98
CA PRO A 230 -0.31 -1.72 3.32
C PRO A 230 -0.12 -0.80 2.10
N LYS A 231 0.02 -1.37 0.91
CA LYS A 231 0.22 -0.62 -0.35
C LYS A 231 -0.83 -1.02 -1.39
N PRO A 232 -1.24 -0.09 -2.26
CA PRO A 232 -2.30 -0.34 -3.24
C PRO A 232 -1.86 -1.30 -4.34
N VAL A 233 -0.58 -1.28 -4.71
CA VAL A 233 -0.04 -2.08 -5.82
C VAL A 233 1.43 -2.41 -5.59
N TYR A 234 1.81 -3.65 -5.92
CA TYR A 234 3.18 -4.07 -6.22
C TYR A 234 3.26 -4.50 -7.68
N LEU A 235 4.34 -4.13 -8.35
CA LEU A 235 4.56 -4.42 -9.77
C LEU A 235 5.95 -5.05 -9.93
N PHE A 236 5.98 -6.27 -10.45
CA PHE A 236 7.20 -7.00 -10.80
C PHE A 236 7.16 -7.28 -12.30
N TYR A 237 8.30 -7.16 -12.99
CA TYR A 237 8.35 -7.44 -14.42
C TYR A 237 9.71 -7.91 -14.87
N GLY A 238 9.73 -8.71 -15.94
CA GLY A 238 10.95 -9.18 -16.59
C GLY A 238 10.74 -10.55 -17.24
N TYR A 239 11.61 -10.92 -18.17
CA TYR A 239 11.60 -12.19 -18.88
C TYR A 239 10.22 -12.51 -19.49
N GLY A 240 9.59 -11.48 -20.07
CA GLY A 240 8.28 -11.61 -20.73
C GLY A 240 7.07 -11.60 -19.81
N ASN A 241 7.24 -11.54 -18.47
CA ASN A 241 6.12 -11.50 -17.54
C ASN A 241 5.98 -10.14 -16.84
N ILE A 242 4.74 -9.83 -16.47
CA ILE A 242 4.40 -8.78 -15.50
C ILE A 242 3.48 -9.39 -14.45
N THR A 243 3.80 -9.18 -13.17
CA THR A 243 2.91 -9.51 -12.06
C THR A 243 2.47 -8.23 -11.39
N VAL A 244 1.17 -7.97 -11.40
CA VAL A 244 0.50 -6.85 -10.74
C VAL A 244 -0.22 -7.40 -9.51
N VAL A 245 0.37 -7.24 -8.34
CA VAL A 245 -0.29 -7.59 -7.08
C VAL A 245 -1.02 -6.34 -6.58
N TYR A 246 -2.33 -6.40 -6.41
CA TYR A 246 -3.14 -5.22 -6.12
C TYR A 246 -4.07 -5.41 -4.93
N ASP A 247 -4.32 -4.33 -4.23
CA ASP A 247 -5.24 -4.27 -3.11
C ASP A 247 -6.70 -4.43 -3.56
N THR A 248 -7.38 -5.45 -3.06
CA THR A 248 -8.81 -5.70 -3.30
C THR A 248 -9.71 -4.57 -2.82
N GLU A 249 -9.29 -3.80 -1.80
CA GLU A 249 -10.05 -2.64 -1.33
C GLU A 249 -9.84 -1.38 -2.19
N ARG A 250 -8.98 -1.44 -3.23
CA ARG A 250 -8.86 -0.39 -4.25
C ARG A 250 -10.03 -0.47 -5.22
N THR A 251 -11.20 -0.09 -4.75
CA THR A 251 -12.43 0.07 -5.54
C THR A 251 -12.59 1.51 -6.01
N GLU A 252 -13.43 1.76 -7.02
CA GLU A 252 -13.77 3.14 -7.43
C GLU A 252 -14.31 3.96 -6.26
N ALA A 253 -15.24 3.38 -5.49
CA ALA A 253 -15.83 4.01 -4.32
C ALA A 253 -14.77 4.41 -3.27
N ARG A 254 -13.80 3.51 -2.99
CA ARG A 254 -12.75 3.79 -2.02
C ARG A 254 -11.80 4.89 -2.49
N ARG A 255 -11.47 4.94 -3.78
CA ARG A 255 -10.67 6.05 -4.34
C ARG A 255 -11.39 7.39 -4.22
N ASP A 256 -12.69 7.41 -4.51
CA ASP A 256 -13.50 8.62 -4.35
C ASP A 256 -13.58 9.07 -2.89
N GLU A 257 -13.68 8.11 -1.94
CA GLU A 257 -13.60 8.40 -0.51
C GLU A 257 -12.25 9.02 -0.12
N ILE A 258 -11.13 8.45 -0.58
CA ILE A 258 -9.78 8.98 -0.29
C ILE A 258 -9.61 10.38 -0.90
N ALA A 259 -10.11 10.60 -2.13
CA ALA A 259 -10.06 11.89 -2.79
C ALA A 259 -10.87 12.95 -2.03
N ARG A 260 -12.08 12.62 -1.55
CA ARG A 260 -12.87 13.50 -0.68
C ARG A 260 -12.17 13.78 0.64
N ALA A 261 -11.65 12.73 1.30
CA ALA A 261 -10.94 12.86 2.56
C ALA A 261 -9.69 13.74 2.47
N ARG A 262 -9.00 13.72 1.32
CA ARG A 262 -7.88 14.63 1.00
C ARG A 262 -8.34 16.09 0.95
N GLU A 263 -9.43 16.40 0.24
CA GLU A 263 -9.96 17.77 0.18
C GLU A 263 -10.40 18.26 1.56
N GLU A 264 -11.15 17.44 2.31
CA GLU A 264 -11.55 17.75 3.69
C GLU A 264 -10.33 18.01 4.60
N ALA A 265 -9.29 17.18 4.50
CA ALA A 265 -8.06 17.36 5.26
C ALA A 265 -7.34 18.67 4.90
N LEU A 266 -7.31 19.03 3.61
CA LEU A 266 -6.72 20.31 3.16
C LEU A 266 -7.49 21.51 3.72
N ASP A 267 -8.81 21.46 3.74
CA ASP A 267 -9.63 22.55 4.25
C ASP A 267 -9.46 22.74 5.76
N VAL A 268 -9.38 21.64 6.52
CA VAL A 268 -9.04 21.67 7.94
C VAL A 268 -7.64 22.26 8.15
N LEU A 269 -6.63 21.82 7.39
CA LEU A 269 -5.25 22.32 7.53
C LEU A 269 -5.15 23.81 7.20
N LYS A 270 -5.83 24.29 6.15
CA LYS A 270 -5.90 25.73 5.82
C LYS A 270 -6.59 26.52 6.93
N ALA A 271 -7.68 25.99 7.50
CA ALA A 271 -8.39 26.64 8.59
C ALA A 271 -7.55 26.69 9.88
N LEU A 272 -6.80 25.63 10.21
CA LEU A 272 -5.94 25.61 11.40
C LEU A 272 -4.57 26.30 11.19
N GLY A 273 -4.15 26.53 9.95
CA GLY A 273 -2.89 27.21 9.60
C GLY A 273 -2.84 28.72 9.89
N ASP A 274 -3.66 29.22 10.82
CA ASP A 274 -3.78 30.62 11.20
C ASP A 274 -3.82 30.76 12.73
N SER A 275 -2.92 31.59 13.25
CA SER A 275 -2.73 31.76 14.69
C SER A 275 -3.97 32.29 15.41
N THR A 276 -4.75 33.15 14.76
CA THR A 276 -5.98 33.71 15.34
C THR A 276 -7.06 32.64 15.38
N ARG A 277 -7.23 31.85 14.31
CA ARG A 277 -8.19 30.74 14.30
C ARG A 277 -7.86 29.67 15.33
N LEU A 278 -6.58 29.38 15.57
CA LEU A 278 -6.17 28.48 16.64
C LEU A 278 -6.52 29.01 18.04
N GLU A 279 -6.32 30.30 18.31
CA GLU A 279 -6.69 30.86 19.62
C GLU A 279 -8.21 30.92 19.80
N ILE A 280 -8.98 31.18 18.73
CA ILE A 280 -10.45 31.05 18.74
C ILE A 280 -10.86 29.61 19.08
N MET A 281 -10.29 28.60 18.41
CA MET A 281 -10.55 27.20 18.72
C MET A 281 -10.23 26.86 20.17
N ARG A 282 -9.09 27.32 20.69
CA ARG A 282 -8.70 27.15 22.09
C ARG A 282 -9.73 27.76 23.05
N LEU A 283 -10.24 28.95 22.76
CA LEU A 283 -11.29 29.59 23.56
C LEU A 283 -12.58 28.79 23.53
N ILE A 284 -12.99 28.30 22.36
CA ILE A 284 -14.21 27.49 22.19
C ILE A 284 -14.11 26.18 23.00
N VAL A 285 -13.02 25.41 22.82
CA VAL A 285 -12.79 24.14 23.52
C VAL A 285 -12.78 24.32 25.04
N ARG A 286 -12.15 25.39 25.55
CA ARG A 286 -12.08 25.66 26.99
C ARG A 286 -13.40 26.13 27.62
N SER A 287 -14.34 26.55 26.78
CA SER A 287 -15.61 27.11 27.23
C SER A 287 -16.77 26.11 27.12
N ASP A 288 -16.48 24.86 26.74
CA ASP A 288 -17.45 23.76 26.65
C ASP A 288 -18.75 24.15 25.90
N GLY A 289 -18.58 24.78 24.73
CA GLY A 289 -19.72 25.17 23.89
C GLY A 289 -20.46 26.45 24.30
N GLN A 290 -20.09 27.10 25.40
CA GLN A 290 -20.87 28.23 25.97
C GLN A 290 -20.44 29.62 25.48
N LEU A 291 -19.45 29.72 24.59
CA LEU A 291 -18.84 31.01 24.22
C LEU A 291 -19.53 31.62 23.00
N HIS A 292 -19.95 32.89 23.12
CA HIS A 292 -20.56 33.64 22.03
C HIS A 292 -19.58 34.61 21.35
N GLY A 293 -19.81 34.91 20.06
CA GLY A 293 -18.86 35.63 19.20
C GLY A 293 -18.39 36.99 19.73
N LYS A 294 -19.25 37.73 20.44
CA LYS A 294 -18.87 39.00 21.09
C LYS A 294 -17.84 38.80 22.20
N GLN A 295 -17.95 37.73 22.99
CA GLN A 295 -16.96 37.41 24.03
C GLN A 295 -15.61 37.03 23.41
N ILE A 296 -15.62 36.29 22.29
CA ILE A 296 -14.41 35.95 21.54
C ILE A 296 -13.71 37.23 21.08
N ALA A 297 -14.45 38.16 20.46
CA ALA A 297 -13.92 39.45 20.01
C ALA A 297 -13.29 40.25 21.16
N THR A 298 -13.97 40.33 22.31
CA THR A 298 -13.42 40.99 23.50
C THR A 298 -12.17 40.31 24.03
N LYS A 299 -12.16 38.98 24.15
CA LYS A 299 -11.02 38.22 24.69
C LYS A 299 -9.77 38.32 23.80
N LEU A 300 -9.94 38.38 22.48
CA LEU A 300 -8.83 38.46 21.53
C LEU A 300 -8.48 39.88 21.08
N ASN A 301 -9.19 40.90 21.59
CA ASN A 301 -9.06 42.29 21.15
C ASN A 301 -9.18 42.46 19.62
N LEU A 302 -10.19 41.80 19.04
CA LEU A 302 -10.49 41.82 17.60
C LEU A 302 -11.83 42.50 17.34
N SER A 303 -12.04 42.97 16.12
CA SER A 303 -13.36 43.46 15.72
C SER A 303 -14.37 42.30 15.62
N PRO A 304 -15.66 42.53 15.89
CA PRO A 304 -16.70 41.53 15.67
C PRO A 304 -16.71 40.99 14.23
N SER A 305 -16.44 41.83 13.23
CA SER A 305 -16.38 41.42 11.82
C SER A 305 -15.21 40.48 11.53
N ALA A 306 -14.03 40.72 12.11
CA ALA A 306 -12.88 39.84 11.97
C ALA A 306 -13.18 38.48 12.59
N VAL A 307 -13.76 38.46 13.80
CA VAL A 307 -14.16 37.22 14.48
C VAL A 307 -15.23 36.46 13.70
N SER A 308 -16.27 37.13 13.17
CA SER A 308 -17.27 36.48 12.31
C SER A 308 -16.63 35.83 11.08
N ARG A 309 -15.65 36.47 10.44
CA ARG A 309 -14.93 35.89 9.31
C ARG A 309 -14.15 34.64 9.70
N HIS A 310 -13.45 34.67 10.82
CA HIS A 310 -12.71 33.51 11.32
C HIS A 310 -13.64 32.36 11.70
N LEU A 311 -14.76 32.64 12.37
CA LEU A 311 -15.77 31.64 12.74
C LEU A 311 -16.42 31.02 11.50
N ALA A 312 -16.71 31.82 10.46
CA ALA A 312 -17.22 31.30 9.20
C ALA A 312 -16.26 30.31 8.54
N GLN A 313 -14.95 30.63 8.51
CA GLN A 313 -13.93 29.72 7.96
C GLN A 313 -13.77 28.43 8.78
N LEU A 314 -13.82 28.54 10.11
CA LEU A 314 -13.77 27.36 10.99
C LEU A 314 -15.02 26.48 10.80
N LYS A 315 -16.19 27.09 10.63
CA LYS A 315 -17.45 26.39 10.37
C LYS A 315 -17.46 25.70 9.00
N GLU A 316 -16.97 26.39 7.96
CA GLU A 316 -16.84 25.85 6.61
C GLU A 316 -15.93 24.62 6.58
N ALA A 317 -14.83 24.64 7.34
CA ALA A 317 -13.94 23.48 7.52
C ALA A 317 -14.49 22.41 8.49
N GLY A 318 -15.73 22.55 8.98
CA GLY A 318 -16.37 21.60 9.90
C GLY A 318 -15.77 21.55 11.31
N LEU A 319 -14.88 22.47 11.68
CA LEU A 319 -14.18 22.47 12.97
C LEU A 319 -15.06 22.94 14.13
N ILE A 320 -16.13 23.67 13.83
CA ILE A 320 -17.09 24.16 14.82
C ILE A 320 -18.53 24.01 14.32
N THR A 321 -19.46 23.85 15.25
CA THR A 321 -20.90 23.96 15.02
C THR A 321 -21.45 25.18 15.74
N GLU A 322 -22.53 25.74 15.20
CA GLU A 322 -23.30 26.81 15.82
C GLU A 322 -24.51 26.21 16.53
N GLU A 323 -24.72 26.62 17.77
CA GLU A 323 -25.89 26.26 18.56
C GLU A 323 -26.63 27.53 18.99
N SER A 324 -27.95 27.44 19.13
CA SER A 324 -28.74 28.52 19.74
C SER A 324 -29.71 27.96 20.79
N PRO A 325 -29.21 27.66 22.00
CA PRO A 325 -30.00 27.03 23.06
C PRO A 325 -31.24 27.85 23.49
N ASP A 326 -31.20 29.17 23.32
CA ASP A 326 -32.23 30.12 23.75
C ASP A 326 -32.88 30.89 22.58
N ASN A 327 -32.56 30.50 21.33
CA ASN A 327 -32.98 31.17 20.08
C ASN A 327 -32.66 32.68 20.04
N ARG A 328 -31.69 33.13 20.83
CA ARG A 328 -31.28 34.55 20.98
C ARG A 328 -29.78 34.73 20.87
N THR A 329 -29.02 33.76 21.36
CA THR A 329 -27.57 33.79 21.41
C THR A 329 -27.01 32.62 20.61
N ILE A 330 -26.07 32.91 19.71
CA ILE A 330 -25.32 31.88 18.99
C ILE A 330 -24.06 31.57 19.80
N THR A 331 -23.93 30.32 20.21
CA THR A 331 -22.73 29.77 20.83
C THR A 331 -22.07 28.79 19.87
N TYR A 332 -20.79 28.50 20.11
CA TYR A 332 -19.98 27.63 19.24
C TYR A 332 -19.43 26.45 20.01
N SER A 333 -19.56 25.26 19.43
CA SER A 333 -19.02 24.01 19.95
C SER A 333 -17.95 23.49 19.00
N ALA A 334 -16.84 22.96 19.53
CA ALA A 334 -15.77 22.39 18.72
C ALA A 334 -16.11 20.95 18.30
N GLN A 335 -15.80 20.61 17.05
CA GLN A 335 -15.92 19.25 16.51
C GLN A 335 -14.55 18.56 16.59
N THR A 336 -14.23 18.03 17.78
CA THR A 336 -12.89 17.48 18.07
C THR A 336 -12.56 16.26 17.23
N GLU A 337 -13.57 15.50 16.81
CA GLU A 337 -13.47 14.29 16.01
C GLU A 337 -12.82 14.59 14.65
N VAL A 338 -13.13 15.75 14.06
CA VAL A 338 -12.56 16.21 12.79
C VAL A 338 -11.05 16.38 12.91
N ILE A 339 -10.58 16.91 14.05
CA ILE A 339 -9.16 17.10 14.33
C ILE A 339 -8.48 15.76 14.60
N THR A 340 -9.09 14.91 15.44
CA THR A 340 -8.49 13.61 15.80
C THR A 340 -8.45 12.63 14.64
N GLY A 341 -9.34 12.75 13.66
CA GLY A 341 -9.33 11.94 12.44
C GLY A 341 -8.37 12.43 11.35
N LEU A 342 -7.82 13.65 11.48
CA LEU A 342 -6.96 14.24 10.45
C LEU A 342 -5.70 13.41 10.13
N PRO A 343 -4.96 12.87 11.13
CA PRO A 343 -3.78 12.05 10.84
C PRO A 343 -4.10 10.83 9.98
N GLU A 344 -5.25 10.18 10.23
CA GLU A 344 -5.68 9.00 9.47
C GLU A 344 -6.02 9.34 8.03
N ARG A 345 -6.81 10.40 7.80
CA ARG A 345 -7.16 10.84 6.43
C ARG A 345 -5.92 11.16 5.59
N ILE A 346 -4.91 11.79 6.21
CA ILE A 346 -3.65 12.12 5.55
C ILE A 346 -2.86 10.84 5.26
N LEU A 347 -2.74 9.92 6.22
CA LEU A 347 -2.03 8.67 6.03
C LEU A 347 -2.70 7.80 4.96
N ASP A 348 -4.03 7.68 4.96
CA ASP A 348 -4.78 6.96 3.93
C ASP A 348 -4.50 7.55 2.55
N TYR A 349 -4.51 8.87 2.39
CA TYR A 349 -4.14 9.50 1.11
C TYR A 349 -2.69 9.22 0.69
N LEU A 350 -1.73 9.31 1.62
CA LEU A 350 -0.32 9.12 1.32
C LEU A 350 0.04 7.68 0.96
N TYR A 351 -0.66 6.70 1.55
CA TYR A 351 -0.35 5.28 1.38
C TYR A 351 -1.28 4.55 0.41
N LEU A 352 -2.53 4.97 0.27
CA LEU A 352 -3.59 4.25 -0.47
C LEU A 352 -4.17 5.03 -1.65
N GLY A 353 -3.78 6.29 -1.83
CA GLY A 353 -4.28 7.19 -2.88
C GLY A 353 -3.96 6.81 -4.32
#